data_AF-A0AAD3WDM2-F1
#
_entry.id   AF-A0AAD3WDM2-F1
#
_cell.length_a   1.000
_cell.length_b   1.000
_cell.length_c   1.000
_cell.angle_alpha   90.00
_cell.angle_beta   90.00
_cell.angle_gamma   90.00
#
_symmetry.space_group_name_H-M   'P 1'
#
loop_
_entity.id
_entity.type
_entity.pdbx_description
1 polymer ?
#
loop_
_entity_poly.entity_id
_entity_poly.type
_entity_poly.pdbx_seq_one_letter_code
_entity_poly.pdbx_strand_id
1 'polypeptide(L)'
;MSVTPFDVALKRPVFVLYAGLTASGYDLAEKYAPPGGELWAFIQDVRSQAWPEDVLAYFRMARLEGQGINPYWPRAGMLINAVFHLAPGDPASLPGYEDEAEVLKMLRRFPTGPDNKGPETVGWIREYPRIHRAIENLPFLEALWQRFSGWMGDRERLEPFCEAARDAVSALGRGLGLGPADIPHFTVVPNPLQAPQLADFVRKDGRLYAILAAARPESILHEVLHSVFEKAISRQQDAILARRGSLYTAQLAEAMVKMQYAWDDGPASWLRVYEESMVRAATIWMSTINRQQEADRLALAEAQAGFFYVPAMLRAFRDAWCGPGQIDAFLARTLRRL
;
A
#
# COMPACT_ATOMS: atom_id res chain seq x y z
N MET A 1 -21.84 13.62 -18.03
CA MET A 1 -21.02 12.39 -18.11
C MET A 1 -20.70 11.97 -16.68
N SER A 2 -20.98 10.73 -16.29
CA SER A 2 -20.60 10.22 -14.96
C SER A 2 -19.08 10.14 -14.89
N VAL A 3 -18.46 10.88 -13.97
CA VAL A 3 -17.01 10.81 -13.75
C VAL A 3 -16.75 9.58 -12.89
N THR A 4 -16.20 8.52 -13.50
CA THR A 4 -15.70 7.37 -12.74
C THR A 4 -14.42 7.77 -12.04
N PRO A 5 -14.33 7.68 -10.70
CA PRO A 5 -13.15 8.15 -9.96
C PRO A 5 -11.99 7.16 -10.03
N PHE A 6 -12.03 6.18 -10.95
CA PHE A 6 -11.00 5.18 -11.06
C PHE A 6 -10.77 4.67 -12.49
N ASP A 7 -9.58 4.11 -12.69
CA ASP A 7 -9.22 3.27 -13.83
C ASP A 7 -8.41 2.04 -13.36
N VAL A 8 -8.30 1.03 -14.22
CA VAL A 8 -7.48 -0.16 -13.98
C VAL A 8 -6.48 -0.26 -15.13
N ALA A 9 -5.19 -0.29 -14.81
CA ALA A 9 -4.13 -0.30 -15.81
C ALA A 9 -2.88 -1.00 -15.32
N LEU A 10 -2.25 -1.78 -16.20
CA LEU A 10 -0.92 -2.31 -15.95
C LEU A 10 0.12 -1.18 -16.00
N LYS A 11 1.17 -1.29 -15.20
CA LYS A 11 2.29 -0.35 -15.19
C LYS A 11 3.59 -1.12 -15.40
N ARG A 12 4.18 -0.97 -16.58
CA ARG A 12 5.47 -1.59 -16.91
C ARG A 12 6.55 -1.30 -15.87
N PRO A 13 6.70 -0.07 -15.35
CA PRO A 13 7.74 0.16 -14.35
C PRO A 13 7.55 -0.65 -13.06
N VAL A 14 6.29 -0.84 -12.62
CA VAL A 14 5.94 -1.70 -11.47
C VAL A 14 6.26 -3.16 -11.78
N PHE A 15 5.98 -3.62 -12.99
CA PHE A 15 6.38 -4.96 -13.44
C PHE A 15 7.91 -5.14 -13.40
N VAL A 16 8.67 -4.19 -13.94
CA VAL A 16 10.15 -4.26 -13.97
C VAL A 16 10.74 -4.36 -12.56
N LEU A 17 10.22 -3.55 -11.62
CA LEU A 17 10.57 -3.63 -10.21
C LEU A 17 10.35 -5.04 -9.65
N TYR A 18 9.15 -5.58 -9.83
CA TYR A 18 8.82 -6.88 -9.27
C TYR A 18 9.52 -8.03 -9.99
N ALA A 19 9.81 -7.93 -11.29
CA ALA A 19 10.64 -8.90 -12.00
C ALA A 19 12.07 -8.95 -11.42
N GLY A 20 12.67 -7.78 -11.15
CA GLY A 20 13.97 -7.68 -10.49
C GLY A 20 13.97 -8.27 -9.07
N LEU A 21 12.95 -7.94 -8.27
CA LEU A 21 12.76 -8.52 -6.93
C LEU A 21 12.59 -10.04 -7.00
N THR A 22 11.74 -10.57 -7.89
CA THR A 22 11.49 -12.01 -8.05
C THR A 22 12.76 -12.75 -8.48
N ALA A 23 13.51 -12.20 -9.44
CA ALA A 23 14.78 -12.75 -9.89
C ALA A 23 15.83 -12.79 -8.77
N SER A 24 15.84 -11.77 -7.90
CA SER A 24 16.79 -11.68 -6.78
C SER A 24 16.40 -12.50 -5.55
N GLY A 25 15.26 -13.19 -5.56
CA GLY A 25 14.84 -14.10 -4.49
C GLY A 25 13.60 -13.67 -3.71
N TYR A 26 12.85 -12.67 -4.17
CA TYR A 26 11.51 -12.38 -3.63
C TYR A 26 10.61 -13.61 -3.76
N ASP A 27 10.11 -14.10 -2.63
CA ASP A 27 9.47 -15.40 -2.47
C ASP A 27 8.01 -15.30 -1.99
N LEU A 28 7.51 -14.10 -1.68
CA LEU A 28 6.18 -13.98 -1.07
C LEU A 28 5.04 -14.28 -2.04
N ALA A 29 5.15 -13.92 -3.31
CA ALA A 29 4.14 -14.28 -4.31
C ALA A 29 4.09 -15.79 -4.57
N GLU A 30 5.26 -16.44 -4.60
CA GLU A 30 5.39 -17.89 -4.83
C GLU A 30 4.72 -18.71 -3.73
N LYS A 31 4.75 -18.25 -2.48
CA LYS A 31 4.05 -18.92 -1.34
C LYS A 31 2.56 -19.13 -1.58
N TYR A 32 1.96 -18.36 -2.49
CA TYR A 32 0.55 -18.43 -2.85
C TYR A 32 0.34 -18.85 -4.32
N ALA A 33 1.41 -19.23 -5.02
CA ALA A 33 1.35 -19.72 -6.38
C ALA A 33 1.35 -21.26 -6.35
N PRO A 34 0.23 -21.94 -6.71
CA PRO A 34 0.21 -23.39 -6.75
C PRO A 34 1.25 -23.91 -7.75
N PRO A 35 2.02 -24.97 -7.41
CA PRO A 35 2.97 -25.57 -8.35
C PRO A 35 2.29 -25.97 -9.66
N GLY A 36 2.90 -25.61 -10.79
CA GLY A 36 2.31 -25.83 -12.12
C GLY A 36 1.22 -24.83 -12.54
N GLY A 37 0.82 -23.91 -11.66
CA GLY A 37 -0.07 -22.80 -12.01
C GLY A 37 0.61 -21.72 -12.85
N GLU A 38 -0.20 -20.87 -13.49
CA GLU A 38 0.28 -19.82 -14.41
C GLU A 38 1.25 -18.82 -13.74
N LEU A 39 0.92 -18.35 -12.53
CA LEU A 39 1.80 -17.48 -11.73
C LEU A 39 3.11 -18.19 -11.36
N TRP A 40 3.03 -19.45 -10.96
CA TRP A 40 4.23 -20.22 -10.59
C TRP A 40 5.15 -20.39 -11.81
N ALA A 41 4.59 -20.78 -12.95
CA ALA A 41 5.34 -20.92 -14.20
C ALA A 41 5.96 -19.58 -14.63
N PHE A 42 5.24 -18.47 -14.48
CA PHE A 42 5.78 -17.14 -14.79
C PHE A 42 6.94 -16.75 -13.85
N ILE A 43 6.83 -17.03 -12.54
CA ILE A 43 7.91 -16.80 -11.56
C ILE A 43 9.16 -17.61 -11.93
N GLN A 44 9.01 -18.88 -12.31
CA GLN A 44 10.16 -19.71 -12.74
C GLN A 44 10.78 -19.17 -14.04
N ASP A 45 9.95 -18.70 -14.97
CA ASP A 45 10.42 -18.06 -16.20
C ASP A 45 11.27 -16.83 -15.89
N VAL A 46 10.81 -15.96 -15.00
CA VAL A 46 11.57 -14.77 -14.55
C VAL A 46 12.92 -15.21 -13.97
N ARG A 47 12.94 -16.19 -13.07
CA ARG A 47 14.17 -16.63 -12.39
C ARG A 47 15.16 -17.37 -13.29
N SER A 48 14.69 -18.02 -14.35
CA SER A 48 15.55 -18.79 -15.26
C SER A 48 16.28 -17.93 -16.30
N GLN A 49 15.95 -16.64 -16.42
CA GLN A 49 16.65 -15.74 -17.33
C GLN A 49 18.09 -15.44 -16.86
N ALA A 50 18.92 -15.00 -17.80
CA ALA A 50 20.31 -14.63 -17.55
C ALA A 50 20.43 -13.19 -16.96
N TRP A 51 20.00 -13.01 -15.71
CA TRP A 51 20.11 -11.73 -15.01
C TRP A 51 21.56 -11.37 -14.68
N PRO A 52 21.99 -10.11 -14.90
CA PRO A 52 23.28 -9.62 -14.39
C PRO A 52 23.36 -9.67 -12.87
N GLU A 53 24.50 -10.11 -12.32
CA GLU A 53 24.67 -10.26 -10.87
C GLU A 53 24.62 -8.92 -10.12
N ASP A 54 25.03 -7.81 -10.73
CA ASP A 54 24.91 -6.48 -10.13
C ASP A 54 23.45 -6.04 -9.95
N VAL A 55 22.58 -6.39 -10.91
CA VAL A 55 21.12 -6.21 -10.80
C VAL A 55 20.57 -7.09 -9.68
N LEU A 56 20.94 -8.37 -9.62
CA LEU A 56 20.48 -9.28 -8.56
C LEU A 56 20.93 -8.79 -7.17
N ALA A 57 22.20 -8.41 -7.02
CA ALA A 57 22.75 -7.88 -5.79
C ALA A 57 22.01 -6.62 -5.32
N TYR A 58 21.67 -5.72 -6.25
CA TYR A 58 20.90 -4.51 -5.95
C TYR A 58 19.54 -4.83 -5.31
N PHE A 59 18.76 -5.76 -5.89
CA PHE A 59 17.43 -6.09 -5.36
C PHE A 59 17.48 -6.97 -4.11
N ARG A 60 18.54 -7.76 -3.90
CA ARG A 60 18.74 -8.50 -2.63
C ARG A 60 18.80 -7.55 -1.43
N MET A 61 19.27 -6.31 -1.61
CA MET A 61 19.24 -5.29 -0.55
C MET A 61 17.83 -4.93 -0.08
N ALA A 62 16.77 -5.23 -0.84
CA ALA A 62 15.40 -5.00 -0.39
C ALA A 62 15.00 -5.93 0.77
N ARG A 63 15.67 -7.08 0.94
CA ARG A 63 15.38 -8.03 2.03
C ARG A 63 16.14 -7.64 3.29
N LEU A 64 15.42 -7.51 4.40
CA LEU A 64 15.96 -7.32 5.74
C LEU A 64 16.00 -8.65 6.47
N GLU A 65 17.19 -9.05 6.95
CA GLU A 65 17.34 -10.27 7.75
C GLU A 65 16.70 -10.10 9.14
N GLY A 66 15.95 -11.11 9.57
CA GLY A 66 15.40 -11.18 10.93
C GLY A 66 14.27 -10.20 11.27
N GLN A 67 13.71 -9.45 10.32
CA GLN A 67 12.67 -8.46 10.59
C GLN A 67 11.27 -8.87 10.11
N GLY A 68 10.30 -8.80 11.03
CA GLY A 68 8.86 -8.75 10.75
C GLY A 68 8.25 -10.00 10.10
N ILE A 69 6.96 -9.90 9.77
CA ILE A 69 6.23 -10.93 8.99
C ILE A 69 6.57 -10.79 7.49
N ASN A 70 6.86 -9.57 7.03
CA ASN A 70 7.31 -9.27 5.67
C ASN A 70 8.77 -8.79 5.69
N PRO A 71 9.75 -9.63 5.30
CA PRO A 71 11.16 -9.26 5.32
C PRO A 71 11.55 -8.26 4.22
N TYR A 72 10.66 -7.96 3.27
CA TYR A 72 10.91 -6.96 2.23
C TYR A 72 10.35 -5.57 2.59
N TRP A 73 9.54 -5.48 3.65
CA TRP A 73 9.06 -4.20 4.18
C TRP A 73 10.09 -3.59 5.13
N PRO A 74 10.40 -2.28 5.03
CA PRO A 74 9.78 -1.25 4.17
C PRO A 74 10.41 -1.07 2.78
N ARG A 75 11.54 -1.72 2.52
CA ARG A 75 12.43 -1.39 1.39
C ARG A 75 11.79 -1.61 0.01
N ALA A 76 11.02 -2.68 -0.18
CA ALA A 76 10.25 -2.89 -1.40
C ALA A 76 9.19 -1.81 -1.62
N GLY A 77 8.49 -1.39 -0.55
CA GLY A 77 7.51 -0.29 -0.62
C GLY A 77 8.13 1.06 -0.96
N MET A 78 9.36 1.32 -0.51
CA MET A 78 10.13 2.50 -0.90
C MET A 78 10.50 2.49 -2.40
N LEU A 79 10.95 1.34 -2.93
CA LEU A 79 11.18 1.18 -4.37
C LEU A 79 9.89 1.36 -5.17
N ILE A 80 8.77 0.82 -4.67
CA ILE A 80 7.46 1.01 -5.30
C ILE A 80 7.07 2.48 -5.33
N ASN A 81 7.34 3.25 -4.28
CA ASN A 81 7.09 4.69 -4.36
C ASN A 81 8.03 5.35 -5.38
N ALA A 82 9.33 5.04 -5.34
CA ALA A 82 10.33 5.63 -6.24
C ALA A 82 10.05 5.35 -7.73
N VAL A 83 9.43 4.22 -8.08
CA VAL A 83 9.15 3.84 -9.47
C VAL A 83 8.22 4.81 -10.19
N PHE A 84 7.34 5.51 -9.46
CA PHE A 84 6.42 6.52 -10.01
C PHE A 84 7.08 7.88 -10.25
N HIS A 85 8.35 8.03 -9.90
CA HIS A 85 9.11 9.26 -10.09
C HIS A 85 10.23 9.11 -11.11
N LEU A 86 10.33 7.97 -11.81
CA LEU A 86 11.34 7.77 -12.85
C LEU A 86 11.14 8.78 -13.99
N ALA A 87 12.22 9.44 -14.40
CA ALA A 87 12.18 10.33 -15.56
C ALA A 87 11.82 9.54 -16.83
N PRO A 88 11.09 10.15 -17.78
CA PRO A 88 10.79 9.52 -19.06
C PRO A 88 12.07 8.98 -19.72
N GLY A 89 11.99 7.76 -20.25
CA GLY A 89 13.11 7.06 -20.87
C GLY A 89 13.48 7.65 -22.22
N ASP A 90 14.07 8.84 -22.25
CA ASP A 90 14.83 9.30 -23.41
C ASP A 90 16.17 8.54 -23.45
N PRO A 91 16.47 7.75 -24.50
CA PRO A 91 17.73 7.03 -24.65
C PRO A 91 18.98 7.92 -24.54
N ALA A 92 18.86 9.22 -24.85
CA ALA A 92 19.96 10.18 -24.80
C ALA A 92 20.17 10.82 -23.41
N SER A 93 19.19 10.73 -22.51
CA SER A 93 19.28 11.32 -21.16
C SER A 93 19.99 10.38 -20.18
N LEU A 94 20.63 10.88 -19.12
CA LEU A 94 21.08 10.01 -18.03
C LEU A 94 19.86 9.45 -17.25
N PRO A 95 19.88 8.19 -16.79
CA PRO A 95 18.82 7.67 -15.95
C PRO A 95 18.71 8.49 -14.67
N GLY A 96 17.49 8.89 -14.30
CA GLY A 96 17.25 9.68 -13.11
C GLY A 96 15.77 9.72 -12.74
N TYR A 97 15.46 10.52 -11.72
CA TYR A 97 14.09 10.85 -11.35
C TYR A 97 13.62 12.14 -12.02
N GLU A 98 12.32 12.28 -12.25
CA GLU A 98 11.67 13.54 -12.66
C GLU A 98 11.95 14.65 -11.65
N ASP A 99 11.85 14.31 -10.36
CA ASP A 99 12.12 15.19 -9.23
C ASP A 99 12.74 14.36 -8.09
N GLU A 100 14.07 14.38 -8.01
CA GLU A 100 14.79 13.68 -6.94
C GLU A 100 14.46 14.28 -5.56
N ALA A 101 14.21 15.59 -5.46
CA ALA A 101 13.91 16.22 -4.18
C ALA A 101 12.58 15.70 -3.61
N GLU A 102 11.59 15.45 -4.46
CA GLU A 102 10.34 14.83 -4.03
C GLU A 102 10.53 13.37 -3.61
N VAL A 103 11.37 12.58 -4.30
CA VAL A 103 11.72 11.22 -3.86
C VAL A 103 12.38 11.24 -2.47
N LEU A 104 13.31 12.14 -2.21
CA LEU A 104 13.95 12.27 -0.91
C LEU A 104 12.96 12.69 0.19
N LYS A 105 12.02 13.58 -0.14
CA LYS A 105 10.94 13.98 0.76
C LYS A 105 10.00 12.82 1.07
N MET A 106 9.66 12.01 0.07
CA MET A 106 8.88 10.78 0.22
C MET A 106 9.60 9.80 1.16
N LEU A 107 10.89 9.52 0.95
CA LEU A 107 11.65 8.60 1.82
C LEU A 107 11.68 9.05 3.28
N ARG A 108 11.86 10.35 3.53
CA ARG A 108 11.81 10.90 4.90
C ARG A 108 10.46 10.68 5.57
N ARG A 109 9.37 10.81 4.80
CA ARG A 109 7.98 10.66 5.26
C ARG A 109 7.48 9.22 5.27
N PHE A 110 8.20 8.30 4.63
CA PHE A 110 7.80 6.89 4.54
C PHE A 110 7.55 6.31 5.94
N PRO A 111 6.46 5.56 6.19
CA PRO A 111 6.07 5.13 7.53
C PRO A 111 6.93 3.96 8.02
N THR A 112 8.17 4.26 8.38
CA THR A 112 9.13 3.30 8.94
C THR A 112 10.12 3.99 9.87
N GLY A 113 10.83 3.17 10.64
CA GLY A 113 11.86 3.59 11.58
C GLY A 113 13.05 4.30 10.92
N PRO A 114 13.80 5.10 11.71
CA PRO A 114 14.90 5.93 11.21
C PRO A 114 16.03 5.12 10.57
N ASP A 115 16.28 3.88 11.03
CA ASP A 115 17.34 3.01 10.50
C ASP A 115 17.14 2.66 9.01
N ASN A 116 15.88 2.63 8.56
CA ASN A 116 15.54 2.43 7.14
C ASN A 116 15.60 3.70 6.30
N LYS A 117 16.04 4.83 6.88
CA LYS A 117 16.11 6.15 6.21
C LYS A 117 17.52 6.72 6.19
N GLY A 118 18.51 5.91 6.54
CA GLY A 118 19.92 6.31 6.59
C GLY A 118 20.53 6.57 5.20
N PRO A 119 21.76 7.13 5.16
CA PRO A 119 22.45 7.46 3.91
C PRO A 119 22.60 6.27 2.94
N GLU A 120 22.77 5.06 3.47
CA GLU A 120 22.85 3.84 2.66
C GLU A 120 21.53 3.58 1.91
N THR A 121 20.39 3.61 2.60
CA THR A 121 19.09 3.41 1.96
C THR A 121 18.78 4.53 0.97
N VAL A 122 19.14 5.78 1.30
CA VAL A 122 18.99 6.91 0.37
C VAL A 122 19.84 6.72 -0.89
N GLY A 123 21.10 6.31 -0.75
CA GLY A 123 21.99 6.01 -1.87
C GLY A 123 21.47 4.85 -2.72
N TRP A 124 20.97 3.78 -2.08
CA TRP A 124 20.37 2.64 -2.74
C TRP A 124 19.13 3.02 -3.56
N ILE A 125 18.23 3.83 -3.01
CA ILE A 125 17.08 4.33 -3.76
C ILE A 125 17.53 5.22 -4.92
N ARG A 126 18.46 6.17 -4.70
CA ARG A 126 19.01 7.03 -5.77
C ARG A 126 19.57 6.28 -6.98
N GLU A 127 20.08 5.09 -6.75
CA GLU A 127 20.65 4.24 -7.79
C GLU A 127 19.57 3.52 -8.63
N TYR A 128 18.32 3.48 -8.14
CA TYR A 128 17.22 2.76 -8.78
C TYR A 128 16.98 3.12 -10.25
N PRO A 129 16.99 4.40 -10.69
CA PRO A 129 16.78 4.73 -12.11
C PRO A 129 17.81 4.08 -13.03
N ARG A 130 19.07 3.99 -12.59
CA ARG A 130 20.14 3.33 -13.38
C ARG A 130 19.87 1.84 -13.48
N ILE A 131 19.54 1.19 -12.37
CA ILE A 131 19.22 -0.24 -12.33
C ILE A 131 17.97 -0.55 -13.15
N HIS A 132 16.92 0.25 -13.02
CA HIS A 132 15.70 0.14 -13.80
C HIS A 132 15.99 0.15 -15.31
N ARG A 133 16.79 1.12 -15.77
CA ARG A 133 17.19 1.19 -17.19
C ARG A 133 18.05 0.00 -17.61
N ALA A 134 18.95 -0.47 -16.76
CA ALA A 134 19.75 -1.65 -17.04
C ALA A 134 18.87 -2.89 -17.28
N ILE A 135 17.80 -3.05 -16.50
CA ILE A 135 16.81 -4.12 -16.69
C ILE A 135 16.03 -3.93 -17.99
N GLU A 136 15.52 -2.71 -18.25
CA GLU A 136 14.77 -2.38 -19.48
C GLU A 136 15.53 -2.71 -20.77
N ASN A 137 16.87 -2.69 -20.72
CA ASN A 137 17.73 -3.03 -21.86
C ASN A 137 18.09 -4.53 -21.95
N LEU A 138 17.60 -5.39 -21.06
CA LEU A 138 17.88 -6.82 -21.11
C LEU A 138 17.10 -7.48 -22.27
N PRO A 139 17.74 -8.37 -23.05
CA PRO A 139 17.17 -8.90 -24.29
C PRO A 139 15.89 -9.72 -24.06
N PHE A 140 15.72 -10.29 -22.87
CA PHE A 140 14.56 -11.11 -22.52
C PHE A 140 13.41 -10.31 -21.88
N LEU A 141 13.64 -9.07 -21.43
CA LEU A 141 12.63 -8.35 -20.64
C LEU A 141 11.39 -8.07 -21.46
N GLU A 142 11.54 -7.68 -22.72
CA GLU A 142 10.39 -7.41 -23.58
C GLU A 142 9.49 -8.66 -23.73
N ALA A 143 10.10 -9.85 -23.88
CA ALA A 143 9.34 -11.09 -23.94
C ALA A 143 8.62 -11.40 -22.62
N LEU A 144 9.27 -11.17 -21.47
CA LEU A 144 8.62 -11.31 -20.16
C LEU A 144 7.46 -10.32 -20.00
N TRP A 145 7.64 -9.06 -20.41
CA TRP A 145 6.61 -8.05 -20.37
C TRP A 145 5.42 -8.44 -21.25
N GLN A 146 5.66 -8.82 -22.52
CA GLN A 146 4.58 -9.23 -23.42
C GLN A 146 3.80 -10.42 -22.89
N ARG A 147 4.49 -11.41 -22.29
CA ARG A 147 3.83 -12.53 -21.62
C ARG A 147 3.00 -12.06 -20.42
N PHE A 148 3.56 -11.21 -19.58
CA PHE A 148 2.86 -10.66 -18.41
C PHE A 148 1.65 -9.81 -18.81
N SER A 149 1.80 -8.89 -19.76
CA SER A 149 0.73 -8.01 -20.23
C SER A 149 -0.29 -8.73 -21.08
N GLY A 150 0.09 -9.77 -21.81
CA GLY A 150 -0.85 -10.66 -22.51
C GLY A 150 -1.69 -11.47 -21.52
N TRP A 151 -1.07 -11.98 -20.46
CA TRP A 151 -1.76 -12.67 -19.37
C TRP A 151 -2.69 -11.74 -18.59
N MET A 152 -2.16 -10.63 -18.06
CA MET A 152 -2.90 -9.73 -17.18
C MET A 152 -3.76 -8.71 -17.93
N GLY A 153 -3.51 -8.47 -19.21
CA GLY A 153 -4.25 -7.52 -20.04
C GLY A 153 -5.52 -8.08 -20.65
N ASP A 154 -5.79 -9.38 -20.48
CA ASP A 154 -7.08 -9.97 -20.81
C ASP A 154 -8.19 -9.32 -19.98
N ARG A 155 -9.30 -8.98 -20.63
CA ARG A 155 -10.48 -8.41 -19.99
C ARG A 155 -10.98 -9.29 -18.85
N GLU A 156 -10.97 -10.61 -19.00
CA GLU A 156 -11.42 -11.54 -17.96
C GLU A 156 -10.54 -11.47 -16.70
N ARG A 157 -9.26 -11.10 -16.85
CA ARG A 157 -8.32 -10.93 -15.72
C ARG A 157 -8.42 -9.55 -15.08
N LEU A 158 -8.75 -8.51 -15.86
CA LEU A 158 -8.89 -7.14 -15.35
C LEU A 158 -10.27 -6.88 -14.73
N GLU A 159 -11.34 -7.53 -15.21
CA GLU A 159 -12.71 -7.28 -14.75
C GLU A 159 -12.88 -7.45 -13.23
N PRO A 160 -12.31 -8.47 -12.56
CA PRO A 160 -12.39 -8.57 -11.10
C PRO A 160 -11.81 -7.34 -10.38
N PHE A 161 -10.73 -6.75 -10.89
CA PHE A 161 -10.16 -5.52 -10.32
C PHE A 161 -11.06 -4.30 -10.56
N CYS A 162 -11.70 -4.24 -11.74
CA CYS A 162 -12.72 -3.23 -12.03
C CYS A 162 -13.91 -3.37 -11.06
N GLU A 163 -14.42 -4.57 -10.85
CA GLU A 163 -15.50 -4.86 -9.90
C GLU A 163 -15.12 -4.47 -8.48
N ALA A 164 -13.94 -4.88 -8.00
CA ALA A 164 -13.45 -4.50 -6.69
C ALA A 164 -13.34 -2.97 -6.51
N ALA A 165 -12.90 -2.24 -7.54
CA ALA A 165 -12.84 -0.78 -7.52
C ALA A 165 -14.25 -0.14 -7.49
N ARG A 166 -15.21 -0.68 -8.27
CA ARG A 166 -16.61 -0.24 -8.21
C ARG A 166 -17.21 -0.47 -6.85
N ASP A 167 -16.96 -1.63 -6.25
CA ASP A 167 -17.48 -1.99 -4.93
C ASP A 167 -16.91 -1.08 -3.84
N ALA A 168 -15.61 -0.75 -3.90
CA ALA A 168 -14.99 0.21 -2.99
C ALA A 168 -15.61 1.62 -3.13
N VAL A 169 -15.80 2.12 -4.35
CA VAL A 169 -16.47 3.40 -4.61
C VAL A 169 -17.92 3.39 -4.11
N SER A 170 -18.63 2.30 -4.36
CA SER A 170 -20.01 2.11 -3.91
C SER A 170 -20.11 2.08 -2.38
N ALA A 171 -19.14 1.44 -1.71
CA ALA A 171 -19.04 1.42 -0.25
C ALA A 171 -18.78 2.82 0.34
N LEU A 172 -17.88 3.61 -0.28
CA LEU A 172 -17.65 5.01 0.10
C LEU A 172 -18.91 5.86 -0.03
N GLY A 173 -19.64 5.70 -1.14
CA GLY A 173 -20.90 6.41 -1.38
C GLY A 173 -21.98 6.05 -0.36
N ARG A 174 -22.18 4.74 -0.09
CA ARG A 174 -23.20 4.28 0.88
C ARG A 174 -22.83 4.59 2.33
N GLY A 175 -21.55 4.46 2.70
CA GLY A 175 -21.09 4.60 4.08
C GLY A 175 -20.80 6.04 4.47
N LEU A 176 -20.00 6.74 3.68
CA LEU A 176 -19.61 8.12 3.97
C LEU A 176 -20.47 9.17 3.29
N GLY A 177 -21.37 8.80 2.37
CA GLY A 177 -22.16 9.75 1.60
C GLY A 177 -21.33 10.57 0.60
N LEU A 178 -20.17 10.05 0.17
CA LEU A 178 -19.29 10.72 -0.78
C LEU A 178 -19.81 10.56 -2.21
N GLY A 179 -19.89 11.67 -2.96
CA GLY A 179 -20.14 11.62 -4.39
C GLY A 179 -18.87 11.20 -5.16
N PRO A 180 -18.98 10.75 -6.43
CA PRO A 180 -17.82 10.40 -7.25
C PRO A 180 -16.79 11.54 -7.37
N ALA A 181 -17.22 12.80 -7.33
CA ALA A 181 -16.34 13.97 -7.39
C ALA A 181 -15.57 14.22 -6.07
N ASP A 182 -16.03 13.66 -4.95
CA ASP A 182 -15.39 13.79 -3.64
C ASP A 182 -14.41 12.64 -3.35
N ILE A 183 -14.38 11.61 -4.21
CA ILE A 183 -13.47 10.49 -4.11
C ILE A 183 -12.20 10.84 -4.90
N PRO A 184 -11.00 10.75 -4.27
CA PRO A 184 -9.74 10.95 -4.98
C PRO A 184 -9.64 10.03 -6.18
N HIS A 185 -9.19 10.54 -7.33
CA HIS A 185 -9.00 9.70 -8.50
C HIS A 185 -7.93 8.65 -8.21
N PHE A 186 -8.20 7.38 -8.53
CA PHE A 186 -7.23 6.30 -8.31
C PHE A 186 -7.08 5.34 -9.49
N THR A 187 -5.90 4.78 -9.65
CA THR A 187 -5.61 3.72 -10.62
C THR A 187 -5.32 2.43 -9.87
N VAL A 188 -6.06 1.36 -10.14
CA VAL A 188 -5.69 0.02 -9.69
C VAL A 188 -4.66 -0.54 -10.66
N VAL A 189 -3.54 -1.03 -10.12
CA VAL A 189 -2.43 -1.63 -10.85
C VAL A 189 -2.32 -3.11 -10.46
N PRO A 190 -2.94 -4.02 -11.23
CA PRO A 190 -2.81 -5.45 -11.01
C PRO A 190 -1.35 -5.91 -11.12
N ASN A 191 -0.86 -6.61 -10.10
CA ASN A 191 0.49 -7.14 -10.06
C ASN A 191 0.56 -8.46 -9.26
N PRO A 192 0.34 -9.62 -9.89
CA PRO A 192 0.37 -10.92 -9.20
C PRO A 192 1.77 -11.35 -8.74
N LEU A 193 2.84 -10.62 -9.12
CA LEU A 193 4.19 -10.83 -8.59
C LEU A 193 4.38 -10.28 -7.16
N GLN A 194 3.39 -9.56 -6.63
CA GLN A 194 3.30 -9.16 -5.23
C GLN A 194 2.59 -10.24 -4.41
N ALA A 195 2.77 -10.25 -3.08
CA ALA A 195 2.02 -11.16 -2.23
C ALA A 195 0.53 -10.75 -2.19
N PRO A 196 -0.43 -11.67 -2.24
CA PRO A 196 -1.87 -11.34 -2.24
C PRO A 196 -2.38 -10.70 -0.95
N GLN A 197 -1.61 -10.75 0.14
CA GLN A 197 -1.90 -10.07 1.40
C GLN A 197 -1.38 -8.64 1.43
N LEU A 198 -0.48 -8.28 0.52
CA LEU A 198 0.10 -6.95 0.45
C LEU A 198 -0.70 -6.12 -0.53
N ALA A 199 -0.80 -4.84 -0.21
CA ALA A 199 -1.30 -3.81 -1.09
C ALA A 199 -0.35 -2.62 -0.91
N ASP A 200 0.24 -2.14 -2.01
CA ASP A 200 1.11 -0.98 -1.98
C ASP A 200 0.36 0.20 -2.58
N PHE A 201 0.56 1.38 -2.00
CA PHE A 201 -0.11 2.60 -2.45
C PHE A 201 0.88 3.72 -2.66
N VAL A 202 0.73 4.39 -3.79
CA VAL A 202 1.59 5.52 -4.16
C VAL A 202 0.71 6.70 -4.53
N ARG A 203 1.06 7.88 -4.02
CA ARG A 203 0.39 9.13 -4.42
C ARG A 203 1.33 9.94 -5.30
N LYS A 204 0.90 10.22 -6.52
CA LYS A 204 1.66 11.02 -7.48
C LYS A 204 0.69 11.89 -8.28
N ASP A 205 1.01 13.17 -8.40
CA ASP A 205 0.26 14.16 -9.19
C ASP A 205 -1.25 14.21 -8.87
N GLY A 206 -1.58 14.12 -7.58
CA GLY A 206 -2.97 14.16 -7.10
C GLY A 206 -3.76 12.87 -7.35
N ARG A 207 -3.12 11.80 -7.83
CA ARG A 207 -3.71 10.49 -8.07
C ARG A 207 -3.15 9.44 -7.11
N LEU A 208 -4.02 8.54 -6.66
CA LEU A 208 -3.65 7.35 -5.88
C LEU A 208 -3.44 6.16 -6.81
N TYR A 209 -2.36 5.42 -6.66
CA TYR A 209 -2.11 4.16 -7.36
C TYR A 209 -2.18 3.02 -6.36
N ALA A 210 -3.04 2.05 -6.61
CA ALA A 210 -3.27 0.89 -5.76
C ALA A 210 -2.67 -0.36 -6.43
N ILE A 211 -1.49 -0.79 -5.99
CA ILE A 211 -0.79 -1.96 -6.54
C ILE A 211 -1.22 -3.20 -5.78
N LEU A 212 -1.90 -4.12 -6.47
CA LEU A 212 -2.59 -5.25 -5.86
C LEU A 212 -2.33 -6.55 -6.60
N ALA A 213 -1.98 -7.61 -5.86
CA ALA A 213 -1.89 -8.96 -6.42
C ALA A 213 -3.26 -9.65 -6.59
N ALA A 214 -4.27 -9.23 -5.84
CA ALA A 214 -5.62 -9.77 -5.90
C ALA A 214 -6.66 -8.66 -5.85
N ALA A 215 -7.77 -8.84 -6.57
CA ALA A 215 -8.91 -7.93 -6.55
C ALA A 215 -9.62 -8.03 -5.19
N ARG A 216 -9.36 -7.06 -4.31
CA ARG A 216 -9.95 -6.99 -2.96
C ARG A 216 -10.56 -5.61 -2.75
N PRO A 217 -11.89 -5.47 -2.74
CA PRO A 217 -12.53 -4.18 -2.54
C PRO A 217 -12.16 -3.57 -1.18
N GLU A 218 -11.97 -4.38 -0.15
CA GLU A 218 -11.57 -3.92 1.19
C GLU A 218 -10.19 -3.27 1.19
N SER A 219 -9.23 -3.81 0.43
CA SER A 219 -7.88 -3.24 0.31
C SER A 219 -7.89 -1.90 -0.42
N ILE A 220 -8.66 -1.79 -1.50
CA ILE A 220 -8.84 -0.50 -2.23
C ILE A 220 -9.52 0.52 -1.30
N LEU A 221 -10.59 0.10 -0.64
CA LEU A 221 -11.37 0.93 0.27
C LEU A 221 -10.52 1.46 1.42
N HIS A 222 -9.77 0.59 2.10
CA HIS A 222 -8.85 0.94 3.19
C HIS A 222 -7.95 2.13 2.83
N GLU A 223 -7.48 2.16 1.59
CA GLU A 223 -6.36 3.03 1.24
C GLU A 223 -6.84 4.34 0.62
N VAL A 224 -7.99 4.28 -0.05
CA VAL A 224 -8.76 5.49 -0.32
C VAL A 224 -9.17 6.17 1.00
N LEU A 225 -9.55 5.40 2.04
CA LEU A 225 -9.94 5.96 3.34
C LEU A 225 -8.79 6.68 4.05
N HIS A 226 -7.54 6.22 3.93
CA HIS A 226 -6.38 7.02 4.37
C HIS A 226 -6.41 8.44 3.75
N SER A 227 -6.71 8.56 2.45
CA SER A 227 -6.82 9.86 1.76
C SER A 227 -8.01 10.69 2.26
N VAL A 228 -9.14 10.05 2.54
CA VAL A 228 -10.34 10.72 3.05
C VAL A 228 -10.09 11.31 4.45
N PHE A 229 -9.44 10.56 5.34
CA PHE A 229 -9.22 10.99 6.73
C PHE A 229 -7.97 11.84 6.94
N GLU A 230 -6.97 11.80 6.06
CA GLU A 230 -5.67 12.47 6.20
C GLU A 230 -5.77 13.92 6.70
N LYS A 231 -6.56 14.76 6.01
CA LYS A 231 -6.66 16.18 6.35
C LYS A 231 -7.29 16.39 7.73
N ALA A 232 -8.28 15.58 8.10
CA ALA A 232 -8.95 15.70 9.39
C ALA A 232 -8.06 15.18 10.53
N ILE A 233 -7.36 14.07 10.32
CA ILE A 233 -6.38 13.54 11.28
C ILE A 233 -5.26 14.56 11.51
N SER A 234 -4.74 15.17 10.45
CA SER A 234 -3.72 16.23 10.55
C SER A 234 -4.21 17.43 11.38
N ARG A 235 -5.45 17.89 11.19
CA ARG A 235 -6.03 18.97 12.00
C ARG A 235 -6.27 18.58 13.46
N GLN A 236 -6.51 17.30 13.74
CA GLN A 236 -6.74 16.78 15.10
C GLN A 236 -5.46 16.23 15.76
N GLN A 237 -4.29 16.40 15.13
CA GLN A 237 -3.04 15.81 15.56
C GLN A 237 -2.73 16.07 17.04
N ASP A 238 -2.85 17.32 17.49
CA ASP A 238 -2.56 17.70 18.87
C ASP A 238 -3.50 16.99 19.87
N ALA A 239 -4.79 16.87 19.53
CA ALA A 239 -5.76 16.18 20.37
C ALA A 239 -5.49 14.66 20.43
N ILE A 240 -5.06 14.06 19.31
CA ILE A 240 -4.65 12.65 19.26
C ILE A 240 -3.40 12.44 20.12
N LEU A 241 -2.39 13.30 19.97
CA LEU A 241 -1.13 13.23 20.72
C LEU A 241 -1.33 13.42 22.23
N ALA A 242 -2.26 14.30 22.63
CA ALA A 242 -2.59 14.50 24.04
C ALA A 242 -3.13 13.22 24.73
N ARG A 243 -3.67 12.26 23.96
CA ARG A 243 -4.16 10.97 24.47
C ARG A 243 -3.10 9.87 24.48
N ARG A 244 -1.88 10.12 23.95
CA ARG A 244 -0.80 9.11 23.86
C ARG A 244 -0.51 8.47 25.21
N GLY A 245 -0.37 9.27 26.27
CA GLY A 245 -0.02 8.76 27.61
C GLY A 245 -1.05 7.79 28.21
N SER A 246 -2.32 7.90 27.81
CA SER A 246 -3.39 7.02 28.29
C SER A 246 -3.69 5.84 27.34
N LEU A 247 -3.40 5.98 26.05
CA LEU A 247 -3.81 5.02 25.02
C LEU A 247 -2.62 4.22 24.44
N TYR A 248 -1.46 4.83 24.27
CA TYR A 248 -0.31 4.13 23.67
C TYR A 248 0.52 3.38 24.72
N THR A 249 -0.02 2.25 25.18
CA THR A 249 0.63 1.41 26.20
C THR A 249 1.83 0.66 25.62
N ALA A 250 2.72 0.19 26.50
CA ALA A 250 3.89 -0.62 26.09
C ALA A 250 3.48 -1.89 25.33
N GLN A 251 2.41 -2.56 25.76
CA GLN A 251 1.88 -3.74 25.07
C GLN A 251 1.38 -3.42 23.65
N LEU A 252 0.70 -2.28 23.47
CA LEU A 252 0.29 -1.83 22.16
C LEU A 252 1.50 -1.49 21.28
N ALA A 253 2.48 -0.77 21.83
CA ALA A 253 3.70 -0.42 21.11
C ALA A 253 4.45 -1.69 20.63
N GLU A 254 4.61 -2.69 21.49
CA GLU A 254 5.26 -3.96 21.14
C GLU A 254 4.53 -4.69 19.99
N ALA A 255 3.20 -4.80 20.08
CA ALA A 255 2.39 -5.42 19.04
C ALA A 255 2.53 -4.68 17.70
N MET A 256 2.46 -3.34 17.72
CA MET A 256 2.53 -2.51 16.53
C MET A 256 3.92 -2.48 15.90
N VAL A 257 5.00 -2.56 16.71
CA VAL A 257 6.37 -2.71 16.20
C VAL A 257 6.53 -4.07 15.51
N LYS A 258 6.04 -5.16 16.12
CA LYS A 258 6.08 -6.49 15.52
C LYS A 258 5.34 -6.57 14.18
N MET A 259 4.22 -5.86 14.08
CA MET A 259 3.43 -5.76 12.84
C MET A 259 3.93 -4.68 11.87
N GLN A 260 4.99 -3.94 12.22
CA GLN A 260 5.57 -2.86 11.41
C GLN A 260 4.64 -1.66 11.17
N TYR A 261 3.67 -1.42 12.07
CA TYR A 261 2.82 -0.21 12.11
C TYR A 261 3.32 0.86 13.10
N ALA A 262 4.35 0.53 13.87
CA ALA A 262 5.13 1.43 14.71
C ALA A 262 6.62 1.07 14.61
N TRP A 263 7.50 1.95 15.06
CA TRP A 263 8.95 1.70 15.13
C TRP A 263 9.57 2.12 16.46
N ASP A 264 8.82 2.84 17.29
CA ASP A 264 9.18 3.26 18.63
C ASP A 264 7.92 3.52 19.47
N ASP A 265 8.11 3.94 20.72
CA ASP A 265 7.03 4.40 21.58
C ASP A 265 6.63 5.87 21.29
N GLY A 266 7.23 6.53 20.31
CA GLY A 266 7.17 7.98 20.09
C GLY A 266 5.86 8.52 19.49
N PRO A 267 5.74 9.87 19.37
CA PRO A 267 4.55 10.54 18.86
C PRO A 267 4.14 10.11 17.44
N ALA A 268 5.12 9.92 16.55
CA ALA A 268 4.86 9.55 15.16
C ALA A 268 4.32 8.11 15.03
N SER A 269 4.88 7.17 15.80
CA SER A 269 4.35 5.81 15.91
C SER A 269 2.91 5.80 16.43
N TRP A 270 2.60 6.58 17.47
CA TRP A 270 1.23 6.68 17.98
C TRP A 270 0.25 7.24 16.93
N LEU A 271 0.60 8.32 16.23
CA LEU A 271 -0.25 8.88 15.18
C LEU A 271 -0.56 7.86 14.08
N ARG A 272 0.46 7.08 13.66
CA ARG A 272 0.27 6.03 12.66
C ARG A 272 -0.68 4.93 13.16
N VAL A 273 -0.48 4.45 14.39
CA VAL A 273 -1.33 3.41 15.00
C VAL A 273 -2.78 3.89 15.13
N TYR A 274 -3.00 5.16 15.52
CA TYR A 274 -4.33 5.74 15.59
C TYR A 274 -4.99 5.83 14.20
N GLU A 275 -4.28 6.35 13.21
CA GLU A 275 -4.76 6.45 11.83
C GLU A 275 -5.14 5.08 11.28
N GLU A 276 -4.22 4.10 11.39
CA GLU A 276 -4.45 2.74 10.94
C GLU A 276 -5.67 2.10 11.62
N SER A 277 -5.82 2.27 12.94
CA SER A 277 -6.98 1.76 13.69
C SER A 277 -8.29 2.40 13.21
N MET A 278 -8.28 3.71 12.95
CA MET A 278 -9.46 4.45 12.46
C MET A 278 -9.87 3.97 11.08
N VAL A 279 -8.89 3.83 10.18
CA VAL A 279 -9.12 3.37 8.82
C VAL A 279 -9.59 1.93 8.80
N ARG A 280 -9.01 1.01 9.59
CA ARG A 280 -9.51 -0.37 9.75
C ARG A 280 -10.96 -0.42 10.20
N ALA A 281 -11.31 0.37 11.22
CA ALA A 281 -12.69 0.44 11.70
C ALA A 281 -13.64 0.97 10.62
N ALA A 282 -13.22 1.99 9.86
CA ALA A 282 -13.99 2.55 8.76
C ALA A 282 -14.18 1.53 7.62
N THR A 283 -13.12 0.80 7.23
CA THR A 283 -13.17 -0.26 6.23
C THR A 283 -14.16 -1.35 6.65
N ILE A 284 -14.05 -1.87 7.88
CA ILE A 284 -14.96 -2.88 8.40
C ILE A 284 -16.40 -2.36 8.35
N TRP A 285 -16.64 -1.17 8.90
CA TRP A 285 -17.98 -0.59 8.95
C TRP A 285 -18.63 -0.51 7.57
N MET A 286 -17.91 0.01 6.58
CA MET A 286 -18.43 0.19 5.22
C MET A 286 -18.63 -1.12 4.46
N SER A 287 -17.73 -2.09 4.63
CA SER A 287 -17.87 -3.41 4.01
C SER A 287 -18.99 -4.25 4.65
N THR A 288 -19.49 -3.85 5.82
CA THR A 288 -20.46 -4.64 6.62
C THR A 288 -21.66 -3.84 7.13
N ILE A 289 -22.04 -2.74 6.45
CA ILE A 289 -23.13 -1.83 6.87
C ILE A 289 -24.40 -2.57 7.32
N ASN A 290 -24.77 -3.66 6.64
CA ASN A 290 -25.97 -4.46 6.94
C ASN A 290 -25.69 -5.80 7.64
N ARG A 291 -24.46 -6.02 8.12
CA ARG A 291 -23.97 -7.31 8.66
C ARG A 291 -23.27 -7.10 10.01
N GLN A 292 -24.00 -6.59 11.01
CA GLN A 292 -23.43 -6.18 12.30
C GLN A 292 -22.64 -7.28 13.02
N GLN A 293 -23.14 -8.53 13.03
CA GLN A 293 -22.43 -9.65 13.66
C GLN A 293 -21.08 -9.93 12.99
N GLU A 294 -21.03 -9.84 11.65
CA GLU A 294 -19.79 -10.02 10.90
C GLU A 294 -18.82 -8.86 11.17
N ALA A 295 -19.32 -7.64 11.20
CA ALA A 295 -18.56 -6.45 11.53
C ALA A 295 -17.90 -6.56 12.93
N ASP A 296 -18.65 -7.02 13.93
CA ASP A 296 -18.13 -7.22 15.29
C ASP A 296 -17.08 -8.32 15.34
N ARG A 297 -17.29 -9.42 14.61
CA ARG A 297 -16.30 -10.51 14.48
C ARG A 297 -15.00 -10.02 13.85
N LEU A 298 -15.08 -9.24 12.77
CA LEU A 298 -13.91 -8.68 12.09
C LEU A 298 -13.17 -7.69 12.99
N ALA A 299 -13.88 -6.80 13.68
CA ALA A 299 -13.25 -5.86 14.61
C ALA A 299 -12.57 -6.56 15.79
N LEU A 300 -13.16 -7.64 16.30
CA LEU A 300 -12.53 -8.44 17.34
C LEU A 300 -11.25 -9.14 16.83
N ALA A 301 -11.25 -9.63 15.58
CA ALA A 301 -10.06 -10.21 14.96
C ALA A 301 -8.93 -9.16 14.82
N GLU A 302 -9.24 -7.93 14.44
CA GLU A 302 -8.26 -6.82 14.41
C GLU A 302 -7.72 -6.51 15.81
N ALA A 303 -8.58 -6.48 16.83
CA ALA A 303 -8.15 -6.29 18.22
C ALA A 303 -7.23 -7.42 18.71
N GLN A 304 -7.52 -8.66 18.33
CA GLN A 304 -6.67 -9.82 18.63
C GLN A 304 -5.32 -9.77 17.92
N ALA A 305 -5.27 -9.16 16.72
CA ALA A 305 -4.02 -8.92 16.01
C ALA A 305 -3.17 -7.81 16.66
N GLY A 306 -3.78 -6.92 17.46
CA GLY A 306 -3.09 -5.84 18.18
C GLY A 306 -3.74 -4.47 18.04
N PHE A 307 -4.72 -4.32 17.13
CA PHE A 307 -5.44 -3.06 16.92
C PHE A 307 -6.59 -2.89 17.92
N PHE A 308 -6.24 -2.74 19.20
CA PHE A 308 -7.20 -2.79 20.33
C PHE A 308 -8.38 -1.80 20.22
N TYR A 309 -8.21 -0.70 19.49
CA TYR A 309 -9.21 0.35 19.38
C TYR A 309 -10.25 0.14 18.27
N VAL A 310 -10.02 -0.79 17.34
CA VAL A 310 -10.90 -1.02 16.19
C VAL A 310 -12.36 -1.29 16.62
N PRO A 311 -12.66 -2.14 17.63
CA PRO A 311 -14.04 -2.34 18.10
C PRO A 311 -14.71 -1.07 18.64
N ALA A 312 -13.97 -0.23 19.38
CA ALA A 312 -14.52 1.01 19.94
C ALA A 312 -14.76 2.06 18.86
N MET A 313 -13.84 2.19 17.90
CA MET A 313 -13.98 3.07 16.74
C MET A 313 -15.13 2.62 15.83
N LEU A 314 -15.30 1.31 15.61
CA LEU A 314 -16.43 0.76 14.85
C LEU A 314 -17.78 1.11 15.49
N ARG A 315 -17.89 1.02 16.82
CA ARG A 315 -19.10 1.49 17.54
C ARG A 315 -19.32 2.99 17.34
N ALA A 316 -18.26 3.80 17.40
CA ALA A 316 -18.38 5.23 17.14
C ALA A 316 -18.93 5.52 15.72
N PHE A 317 -18.45 4.81 14.69
CA PHE A 317 -19.00 4.93 13.33
C PHE A 317 -20.51 4.65 13.27
N ARG A 318 -20.99 3.62 13.97
CA ARG A 318 -22.42 3.28 14.00
C ARG A 318 -23.27 4.34 14.70
N ASP A 319 -22.78 4.87 15.83
CA ASP A 319 -23.60 5.71 16.70
C ASP A 319 -23.50 7.20 16.41
N ALA A 320 -22.38 7.65 15.84
CA ALA A 320 -21.98 9.06 15.86
C ALA A 320 -21.55 9.63 14.50
N TRP A 321 -21.46 8.81 13.45
CA TRP A 321 -21.21 9.31 12.11
C TRP A 321 -22.42 10.09 11.59
N CYS A 322 -22.19 11.31 11.09
CA CYS A 322 -23.24 12.21 10.61
C CYS A 322 -22.97 12.75 9.19
N GLY A 323 -22.13 12.05 8.42
CA GLY A 323 -21.76 12.44 7.06
C GLY A 323 -20.41 13.13 6.93
N PRO A 324 -19.97 13.37 5.68
CA PRO A 324 -18.57 13.69 5.36
C PRO A 324 -18.18 15.11 5.79
N GLY A 325 -19.15 16.03 5.90
CA GLY A 325 -18.94 17.37 6.44
C GLY A 325 -18.72 17.42 7.96
N GLN A 326 -18.69 16.27 8.65
CA GLN A 326 -18.56 16.18 10.11
C GLN A 326 -17.35 15.34 10.55
N ILE A 327 -16.41 15.03 9.65
CA ILE A 327 -15.26 14.16 9.95
C ILE A 327 -14.47 14.67 11.18
N ASP A 328 -14.14 15.96 11.26
CA ASP A 328 -13.40 16.51 12.41
C ASP A 328 -14.14 16.32 13.74
N ALA A 329 -15.44 16.62 13.75
CA ALA A 329 -16.29 16.45 14.93
C ALA A 329 -16.43 14.96 15.31
N PHE A 330 -16.49 14.09 14.31
CA PHE A 330 -16.51 12.64 14.49
C PHE A 330 -15.21 12.13 15.12
N LEU A 331 -14.04 12.50 14.59
CA LEU A 331 -12.74 12.10 15.15
C LEU A 331 -12.61 12.53 16.61
N ALA A 332 -13.00 13.77 16.94
CA ALA A 332 -12.99 14.27 18.31
C ALA A 332 -13.94 13.48 19.24
N ARG A 333 -15.12 13.05 18.75
CA ARG A 333 -16.04 12.19 19.51
C ARG A 333 -15.46 10.80 19.72
N THR A 334 -14.85 10.22 18.68
CA THR A 334 -14.23 8.90 18.74
C THR A 334 -13.09 8.91 19.76
N LEU A 335 -12.21 9.91 19.76
CA LEU A 335 -11.12 10.08 20.75
C LEU A 335 -11.62 10.14 22.20
N ARG A 336 -12.80 10.68 22.45
CA ARG A 336 -13.40 10.71 23.80
C ARG A 336 -14.00 9.37 24.25
N ARG A 337 -14.25 8.46 23.30
CA ARG A 337 -14.80 7.11 23.56
C ARG A 337 -13.71 6.05 23.68
N LEU A 338 -12.47 6.36 23.31
CA LEU A 338 -11.27 5.57 23.56
C LEU A 338 -10.71 5.94 24.93
#